data_AF-A0A7Y5QW51-F1
#
_entry.id   AF-A0A7Y5QW51-F1
#
_cell.length_a   1.000
_cell.length_b   1.000
_cell.length_c   1.000
_cell.angle_alpha   90.00
_cell.angle_beta   90.00
_cell.angle_gamma   90.00
#
_symmetry.space_group_name_H-M   'P 1'
#
loop_
_entity.id
_entity.type
_entity.pdbx_description
1 polymer ?
#
loop_
_entity_poly.entity_id
_entity_poly.type
_entity_poly.pdbx_seq_one_letter_code
_entity_poly.pdbx_strand_id
1 'polypeptide(L)' 'TVDTHVAELRRKLEADPANPRHILTVRKTGYRIAT' A
#
# COMPACT_ATOMS: atom_id res chain seq x y z
N THR A 1 -8.49 10.43 3.28
CA THR A 1 -8.82 9.23 4.06
C THR A 1 -7.59 8.32 4.13
N VAL A 2 -7.61 7.23 4.91
CA VAL A 2 -6.46 6.30 5.01
C VAL A 2 -6.05 5.77 3.63
N ASP A 3 -7.02 5.41 2.78
CA ASP A 3 -6.75 4.92 1.42
C ASP A 3 -5.98 5.93 0.57
N THR A 4 -6.30 7.23 0.68
CA THR A 4 -5.57 8.29 -0.03
C THR A 4 -4.11 8.32 0.40
N HIS A 5 -3.84 8.19 1.69
CA HIS A 5 -2.48 8.27 2.21
C HIS A 5 -1.68 7.01 1.83
N VAL A 6 -2.33 5.84 1.83
CA VAL A 6 -1.71 4.60 1.34
C VAL A 6 -1.40 4.65 -0.15
N ALA A 7 -2.28 5.24 -0.97
CA ALA A 7 -2.01 5.45 -2.39
C ALA A 7 -0.78 6.35 -2.62
N GLU A 8 -0.66 7.43 -1.86
CA GLU A 8 0.51 8.32 -1.92
C GLU A 8 1.80 7.64 -1.44
N LEU A 9 1.73 6.79 -0.40
CA LEU A 9 2.88 6.01 0.05
C LEU A 9 3.32 4.98 -1.01
N ARG A 10 2.38 4.27 -1.64
CA ARG A 10 2.69 3.32 -2.71
C ARG A 10 3.37 3.98 -3.90
N ARG A 11 2.95 5.20 -4.28
CA ARG A 11 3.62 5.98 -5.33
C ARG A 11 5.08 6.32 -5.02
N LYS A 12 5.44 6.45 -3.75
CA LYS A 12 6.79 6.84 -3.31
C LYS A 12 7.70 5.64 -3.02
N LEU A 13 7.12 4.52 -2.57
CA LEU A 13 7.87 3.39 -2.05
C LEU A 13 7.86 2.16 -2.96
N GLU A 14 6.82 1.98 -3.77
CA GLU A 14 6.71 0.81 -4.66
C GLU A 14 7.36 1.11 -6.00
N ALA A 15 8.05 0.12 -6.58
CA ALA A 15 8.54 0.21 -7.95
C ALA A 15 7.37 0.27 -8.96
N ASP A 16 6.29 -0.46 -8.68
CA ASP A 16 5.02 -0.39 -9.39
C ASP A 16 3.86 -0.25 -8.39
N PRO A 17 3.21 0.93 -8.30
CA PRO A 17 2.09 1.16 -7.38
C PRO A 17 0.87 0.27 -7.63
N ALA A 18 0.69 -0.26 -8.85
CA ALA A 18 -0.40 -1.17 -9.20
C ALA A 18 -0.13 -2.60 -8.70
N ASN A 19 1.14 -2.94 -8.47
CA ASN A 19 1.58 -4.25 -7.99
C ASN A 19 2.43 -4.09 -6.71
N PRO A 20 1.82 -3.63 -5.60
CA PRO A 20 2.56 -3.27 -4.39
C PRO A 20 3.19 -4.50 -3.74
N ARG A 21 4.46 -4.35 -3.33
CA ARG A 21 5.24 -5.38 -2.64
C ARG A 21 5.44 -5.07 -1.16
N HIS A 22 5.51 -3.79 -0.79
CA HIS A 22 5.77 -3.34 0.58
C HIS A 22 4.47 -3.09 1.37
N ILE A 23 3.49 -2.40 0.78
CA ILE A 23 2.23 -2.07 1.44
C ILE A 23 1.10 -2.90 0.85
N LEU A 24 0.73 -3.97 1.53
CA LEU A 24 -0.26 -4.95 1.04
C LEU A 24 -1.63 -4.70 1.66
N THR A 25 -2.67 -4.79 0.83
CA THR A 25 -4.06 -4.70 1.30
C THR A 25 -4.48 -6.03 1.93
N VAL A 26 -4.94 -5.98 3.18
CA VAL A 26 -5.59 -7.09 3.87
C VAL A 26 -7.10 -6.85 3.84
N ARG A 27 -7.81 -7.64 3.03
CA ARG A 27 -9.25 -7.44 2.79
C ARG A 27 -10.03 -7.45 4.12
N LYS A 28 -10.92 -6.47 4.29
CA LYS A 28 -11.77 -6.25 5.49
C LYS A 28 -11.00 -5.92 6.78
N THR A 29 -9.69 -5.70 6.71
CA THR A 29 -8.86 -5.39 7.88
C THR A 29 -8.08 -4.10 7.71
N GLY A 30 -7.50 -3.86 6.53
CA GLY A 30 -6.70 -2.66 6.26
C GLY A 30 -5.44 -2.98 5.46
N TYR A 31 -4.27 -2.60 5.99
CA TYR A 31 -2.99 -2.74 5.32
C TYR A 31 -1.93 -3.35 6.24
N ARG A 32 -0.96 -4.04 5.64
CA ARG A 32 0.23 -4.54 6.34
C ARG A 32 1.48 -4.13 5.59
N ILE A 33 2.58 -4.00 6.34
CA ILE A 33 3.92 -3.87 5.75
C ILE A 33 4.51 -5.26 5.61
N ALA A 34 5.03 -5.56 4.42
CA ALA A 34 5.85 -6.73 4.16
C ALA A 34 7.32 -6.31 4.14
N THR A 35 8.13 -7.01 4.94
CA THR A 35 9.58 -6.87 5.01
C THR A 35 10.24 -7.69 3.90
#